data_AF-A0A553FTM8-F1
#
_entry.id   AF-A0A553FTM8-F1
#
_cell.length_a   1.000
_cell.length_b   1.000
_cell.length_c   1.000
_cell.angle_alpha   90.00
_cell.angle_beta   90.00
_cell.angle_gamma   90.00
#
_symmetry.space_group_name_H-M   'P 1'
#
loop_
_entity.id
_entity.type
_entity.pdbx_description
1 polymer ?
#
loop_
_entity_poly.entity_id
_entity_poly.type
_entity_poly.pdbx_seq_one_letter_code
_entity_poly.pdbx_strand_id
1 'polypeptide(L)'
;MHWPYKLYSDYFSTKLILFIFILSFSDNVLAQEEELWFGTYTNDAGEVLQGRYKIVRKGRAIKRLILEPYGKAPMKFNIIKNDTIQRFVKLSWPNEPDNIGTLIQYSDGYYAGNFEDRTKVLPMVIKQFNFQDAQLQGNWFEPSEIEINIIEHAVKLLSSVDAWNKDDDRVCHSNEPYSLFCALYESSIRVDGEYRHLRPAVKFVREAIKEKYPQKYEHVLVDFNNAEEITLKEVHDILGIAKRNLLEAMN
;
A
#
# COMPACT_ATOMS: atom_id res chain seq x y z
N MET A 1 10.39 -1.06 -31.39
CA MET A 1 8.93 -0.90 -31.55
C MET A 1 8.58 0.57 -31.44
N HIS A 2 8.32 1.22 -32.59
CA HIS A 2 7.93 2.62 -32.69
C HIS A 2 6.41 2.76 -32.50
N TRP A 3 5.99 3.68 -31.65
CA TRP A 3 4.62 4.18 -31.58
C TRP A 3 4.60 5.61 -32.13
N PRO A 4 3.76 5.94 -33.12
CA PRO A 4 3.50 7.32 -33.48
C PRO A 4 2.03 7.67 -33.29
N TYR A 5 1.71 8.72 -32.54
CA TYR A 5 0.49 9.48 -32.78
C TYR A 5 0.75 10.98 -32.79
N LYS A 6 0.22 11.57 -33.86
CA LYS A 6 0.38 12.94 -34.36
C LYS A 6 -0.34 13.96 -33.50
N LEU A 7 0.29 15.13 -33.44
CA LEU A 7 -0.28 16.45 -33.17
C LEU A 7 -1.35 16.81 -34.22
N TYR A 8 -2.42 17.46 -33.78
CA TYR A 8 -3.26 18.32 -34.61
C TYR A 8 -3.45 19.67 -33.90
N SER A 9 -3.07 20.75 -34.57
CA SER A 9 -3.37 22.13 -34.19
C SER A 9 -4.47 22.70 -35.06
N ASP A 10 -5.11 23.72 -34.48
CA ASP A 10 -5.81 24.86 -35.07
C ASP A 10 -7.21 24.67 -35.67
N TYR A 11 -8.19 25.42 -35.14
CA TYR A 11 -8.76 26.58 -35.86
C TYR A 11 -9.57 27.51 -34.93
N PHE A 12 -9.40 28.80 -35.20
CA PHE A 12 -9.99 30.01 -34.60
C PHE A 12 -11.53 30.02 -34.45
N SER A 13 -12.03 30.63 -33.37
CA SER A 13 -13.18 31.57 -33.46
C SER A 13 -13.25 32.50 -32.23
N THR A 14 -13.12 33.79 -32.50
CA THR A 14 -13.26 34.93 -31.59
C THR A 14 -14.71 35.14 -31.16
N LYS A 15 -14.99 35.08 -29.85
CA LYS A 15 -16.07 35.83 -29.19
C LYS A 15 -15.56 36.38 -27.85
N LEU A 16 -15.36 37.68 -27.81
CA LEU A 16 -15.04 38.44 -26.61
C LEU A 16 -16.30 38.51 -25.74
N ILE A 17 -16.43 37.62 -24.76
CA ILE A 17 -17.45 37.69 -23.71
C ILE A 17 -16.80 38.37 -22.51
N LEU A 18 -17.40 39.47 -22.09
CA LEU A 18 -17.04 40.27 -20.93
C LEU A 18 -17.16 39.41 -19.66
N PHE A 19 -16.04 38.89 -19.14
CA PHE A 19 -16.00 38.22 -17.85
C PHE A 19 -15.98 39.26 -16.74
N ILE A 20 -17.10 39.39 -16.03
CA ILE A 20 -17.15 40.08 -14.74
C ILE A 20 -16.32 39.23 -13.76
N PHE A 21 -15.15 39.74 -13.38
CA PHE A 21 -14.38 39.20 -12.26
C PHE A 21 -15.15 39.47 -10.97
N ILE A 22 -16.01 38.53 -10.58
CA ILE A 22 -16.42 38.41 -9.18
C ILE A 22 -15.21 37.79 -8.48
N LEU A 23 -14.47 38.61 -7.74
CA LEU A 23 -13.50 38.15 -6.74
C LEU A 23 -14.29 37.45 -5.62
N SER A 24 -14.68 36.21 -5.89
CA SER A 24 -15.02 35.26 -4.86
C SER A 24 -13.71 34.98 -4.12
N PHE A 25 -13.48 35.65 -3.00
CA PHE A 25 -12.63 35.08 -1.95
C PHE A 25 -13.35 33.81 -1.48
N SER A 26 -13.15 32.71 -2.22
CA SER A 26 -13.35 31.39 -1.64
C SER A 26 -12.29 31.29 -0.57
N ASP A 27 -12.71 31.29 0.69
CA ASP A 27 -11.92 30.78 1.79
C ASP A 27 -11.61 29.32 1.50
N ASN A 28 -10.64 29.08 0.62
CA ASN A 28 -9.95 27.82 0.54
C ASN A 28 -9.14 27.73 1.83
N VAL A 29 -9.80 27.29 2.90
CA VAL A 29 -9.14 26.45 3.88
C VAL A 29 -8.56 25.30 3.07
N LEU A 30 -7.33 25.45 2.60
CA LEU A 30 -6.55 24.42 1.94
C LEU A 30 -6.56 23.23 2.90
N ALA A 31 -7.46 22.27 2.65
CA ALA A 31 -7.45 20.99 3.32
C ALA A 31 -6.04 20.43 3.09
N GLN A 32 -5.29 20.19 4.18
CA GLN A 32 -3.97 19.58 4.03
C GLN A 32 -4.19 18.18 3.46
N GLU A 33 -3.70 17.96 2.24
CA GLU A 33 -3.81 16.67 1.57
C GLU A 33 -3.03 15.61 2.35
N GLU A 34 -3.65 14.43 2.47
CA GLU A 34 -2.99 13.24 3.01
C GLU A 34 -2.14 12.62 1.90
N GLU A 35 -0.86 12.41 2.20
CA GLU A 35 0.11 11.82 1.29
C GLU A 35 0.38 10.36 1.67
N LEU A 36 0.47 9.47 0.67
CA LEU A 36 0.87 8.07 0.84
C LEU A 36 2.37 7.90 0.59
N TRP A 37 3.09 7.47 1.62
CA TRP A 37 4.54 7.24 1.65
C TRP A 37 4.83 5.78 2.03
N PHE A 38 6.09 5.36 1.91
CA PHE A 38 6.53 4.00 2.10
C PHE A 38 7.86 3.96 2.84
N GLY A 39 8.19 2.79 3.39
CA GLY A 39 9.52 2.54 3.92
C GLY A 39 9.50 1.39 4.90
N THR A 40 10.34 1.47 5.92
CA THR A 40 10.53 0.40 6.89
C THR A 40 10.22 0.85 8.31
N TYR A 41 9.78 -0.09 9.13
CA TYR A 41 9.66 0.04 10.57
C TYR A 41 10.20 -1.22 11.23
N THR A 42 10.53 -1.15 12.50
CA THR A 42 10.91 -2.33 13.28
C THR A 42 9.74 -2.74 14.16
N ASN A 43 9.37 -4.02 14.15
CA ASN A 43 8.33 -4.55 15.04
C ASN A 43 8.88 -4.87 16.44
N ASP A 44 8.00 -5.28 17.36
CA ASP A 44 8.36 -5.59 18.76
C ASP A 44 9.37 -6.76 18.88
N ALA A 45 9.42 -7.64 17.87
CA ALA A 45 10.42 -8.71 17.80
C ALA A 45 11.82 -8.19 17.43
N GLY A 46 11.94 -6.97 16.91
CA GLY A 46 13.17 -6.39 16.40
C GLY A 46 13.38 -6.62 14.90
N GLU A 47 12.36 -7.10 14.18
CA GLU A 47 12.44 -7.36 12.74
C GLU A 47 12.11 -6.10 11.94
N VAL A 48 12.93 -5.82 10.94
CA VAL A 48 12.70 -4.70 10.02
C VAL A 48 11.73 -5.13 8.93
N LEU A 49 10.54 -4.53 8.94
CA LEU A 49 9.44 -4.83 8.03
C LEU A 49 9.12 -3.64 7.14
N GLN A 50 8.51 -3.90 5.99
CA GLN A 50 7.99 -2.84 5.13
C GLN A 50 6.62 -2.36 5.60
N GLY A 51 6.36 -1.06 5.43
CA GLY A 51 5.08 -0.43 5.76
C GLY A 51 4.73 0.71 4.83
N ARG A 52 3.43 1.07 4.85
CA ARG A 52 2.91 2.28 4.22
C ARG A 52 2.69 3.33 5.29
N TYR A 53 2.81 4.59 4.91
CA TYR A 53 2.64 5.71 5.82
C TYR A 53 1.67 6.72 5.22
N LYS A 54 0.62 7.06 5.97
CA LYS A 54 -0.23 8.21 5.68
C LYS A 54 0.30 9.42 6.43
N ILE A 55 0.67 10.46 5.68
CA ILE A 55 1.31 11.66 6.22
C ILE A 55 0.46 12.88 5.90
N VAL A 56 0.18 13.71 6.90
CA VAL A 56 -0.34 15.06 6.68
C VAL A 56 0.73 16.06 7.09
N ARG A 57 1.07 17.01 6.20
CA ARG A 57 2.11 18.01 6.44
C ARG A 57 1.55 19.43 6.43
N LYS A 58 2.19 20.32 7.18
CA LYS A 58 2.03 21.78 7.07
C LYS A 58 3.41 22.39 6.81
N GLY A 59 3.71 22.67 5.54
CA GLY A 59 5.08 22.98 5.12
C GLY A 59 6.01 21.80 5.40
N ARG A 60 7.12 22.02 6.11
CA ARG A 60 8.07 20.96 6.50
C ARG A 60 7.66 20.19 7.76
N ALA A 61 6.67 20.65 8.51
CA ALA A 61 6.26 20.00 9.74
C ALA A 61 5.27 18.86 9.47
N ILE A 62 5.48 17.70 10.08
CA ILE A 62 4.52 16.60 10.08
C ILE A 62 3.42 16.92 11.11
N LYS A 63 2.16 16.86 10.68
CA LYS A 63 0.96 17.07 11.52
C LYS A 63 0.28 15.76 11.90
N ARG A 64 0.33 14.77 11.02
CA ARG A 64 -0.17 13.41 11.28
C ARG A 64 0.75 12.42 10.60
N LEU A 65 1.06 11.34 11.30
CA LEU A 65 1.82 10.21 10.80
C LEU A 65 1.13 8.93 11.27
N ILE A 66 0.67 8.14 10.31
CA ILE A 66 0.05 6.83 10.55
C ILE A 66 0.82 5.80 9.75
N LEU A 67 1.33 4.76 10.42
CA LEU A 67 1.86 3.56 9.78
C LEU A 67 0.71 2.59 9.54
N GLU A 68 0.58 2.09 8.32
CA GLU A 68 -0.37 1.06 7.91
C GLU A 68 0.42 -0.17 7.44
N PRO A 69 0.85 -1.06 8.37
CA PRO A 69 1.55 -2.27 7.98
C PRO A 69 0.64 -3.20 7.20
N TYR A 70 1.22 -4.01 6.31
CA TYR A 70 0.43 -4.99 5.56
C TYR A 70 -0.13 -6.06 6.49
N GLY A 71 -1.44 -6.29 6.40
CA GLY A 71 -2.15 -7.30 7.19
C GLY A 71 -2.32 -6.94 8.67
N LYS A 72 -1.96 -5.72 9.10
CA LYS A 72 -2.06 -5.30 10.51
C LYS A 72 -2.82 -3.98 10.64
N ALA A 73 -3.37 -3.77 11.83
CA ALA A 73 -4.08 -2.54 12.15
C ALA A 73 -3.16 -1.30 12.01
N PRO A 74 -3.72 -0.16 11.56
CA PRO A 74 -2.97 1.09 11.44
C PRO A 74 -2.57 1.65 12.81
N MET A 75 -1.40 2.25 12.87
CA MET A 75 -0.77 2.78 14.08
C MET A 75 -0.47 4.27 13.92
N LYS A 76 -1.09 5.09 14.77
CA LYS A 76 -0.91 6.56 14.75
C LYS A 76 0.18 6.99 15.73
N PHE A 77 1.25 7.58 15.22
CA PHE A 77 2.34 8.10 16.05
C PHE A 77 1.92 9.37 16.80
N ASN A 78 2.45 9.53 18.01
CA ASN A 78 2.34 10.78 18.74
C ASN A 78 3.52 11.68 18.36
N ILE A 79 3.22 12.84 17.78
CA ILE A 79 4.24 13.80 17.38
C ILE A 79 4.56 14.70 18.57
N ILE A 80 5.76 14.55 19.12
CA ILE A 80 6.22 15.29 20.30
C ILE A 80 6.78 16.65 19.90
N LYS A 81 7.64 16.69 18.88
CA LYS A 81 8.29 17.92 18.42
C LYS A 81 8.55 17.86 16.92
N ASN A 82 8.28 18.96 16.21
CA ASN A 82 8.82 19.22 14.88
C ASN A 82 9.83 20.35 14.97
N ASP A 83 11.06 20.11 14.53
CA ASP A 83 12.08 21.14 14.37
C ASP A 83 12.39 21.29 12.88
N THR A 84 11.76 22.26 12.23
CA THR A 84 11.89 22.46 10.77
C THR A 84 13.19 23.16 10.38
N ILE A 85 13.89 23.76 11.35
CA ILE A 85 15.19 24.42 11.17
C ILE A 85 16.29 23.36 11.28
N GLN A 86 16.27 22.56 12.35
CA GLN A 86 17.21 21.45 12.55
C GLN A 86 16.83 20.18 11.80
N ARG A 87 15.68 20.20 11.10
CA ARG A 87 15.20 19.14 10.21
C ARG A 87 15.01 17.80 10.90
N PHE A 88 14.34 17.78 12.05
CA PHE A 88 13.96 16.52 12.68
C PHE A 88 12.53 16.56 13.23
N VAL A 89 11.97 15.37 13.41
CA VAL A 89 10.73 15.13 14.14
C VAL A 89 11.00 14.16 15.28
N LYS A 90 10.54 14.48 16.48
CA LYS A 90 10.47 13.56 17.61
C LYS A 90 9.08 13.03 17.76
N LEU A 91 8.96 11.73 17.97
CA LEU A 91 7.69 11.02 18.01
C LEU A 91 7.77 9.83 18.96
N SER A 92 6.66 9.45 19.57
CA SER A 92 6.56 8.22 20.36
C SER A 92 5.77 7.16 19.63
N TRP A 93 6.00 5.90 19.98
CA TRP A 93 5.13 4.81 19.57
C TRP A 93 3.69 5.05 20.08
N PRO A 94 2.64 4.68 19.32
CA PRO A 94 1.25 4.91 19.71
C PRO A 94 0.90 4.35 21.10
N ASN A 95 1.39 3.14 21.41
CA ASN A 95 1.05 2.41 22.63
C ASN A 95 2.18 2.43 23.68
N GLU A 96 3.33 3.03 23.34
CA GLU A 96 4.50 3.08 24.20
C GLU A 96 5.06 4.52 24.18
N PRO A 97 4.47 5.44 24.97
CA PRO A 97 4.82 6.86 24.92
C PRO A 97 6.27 7.15 25.34
N ASP A 98 6.87 6.25 26.11
CA ASP A 98 8.27 6.34 26.54
C ASP A 98 9.26 5.91 25.44
N ASN A 99 8.80 5.18 24.41
CA ASN A 99 9.62 4.81 23.26
C ASN A 99 9.66 5.96 22.26
N ILE A 100 10.62 6.85 22.47
CA ILE A 100 10.79 8.07 21.67
C ILE A 100 11.79 7.80 20.55
N GLY A 101 11.36 8.05 19.32
CA GLY A 101 12.20 8.09 18.13
C GLY A 101 12.49 9.52 17.69
N THR A 102 13.67 9.73 17.10
CA THR A 102 14.00 10.95 16.37
C THR A 102 14.24 10.61 14.91
N LEU A 103 13.42 11.15 14.01
CA LEU A 103 13.63 11.01 12.56
C LEU A 103 14.17 12.32 11.99
N ILE A 104 15.28 12.22 11.28
CA ILE A 104 15.93 13.33 10.56
C ILE A 104 15.32 13.41 9.16
N GLN A 105 14.98 14.62 8.73
CA GLN A 105 14.51 14.92 7.38
C GLN A 105 15.69 15.25 6.46
N TYR A 106 15.91 14.41 5.45
CA TYR A 106 16.98 14.56 4.47
C TYR A 106 16.59 15.49 3.31
N SER A 107 17.58 15.97 2.55
CA SER A 107 17.41 16.99 1.47
C SER A 107 16.44 16.60 0.36
N ASP A 108 16.36 15.31 0.06
CA ASP A 108 15.44 14.67 -0.87
C ASP A 108 14.05 14.39 -0.27
N GLY A 109 13.83 14.78 0.99
CA GLY A 109 12.52 14.83 1.62
C GLY A 109 12.13 13.59 2.43
N TYR A 110 12.93 12.52 2.44
CA TYR A 110 12.67 11.37 3.31
C TYR A 110 13.03 11.65 4.77
N TYR A 111 12.44 10.84 5.65
CA TYR A 111 12.73 10.81 7.07
C TYR A 111 13.41 9.49 7.41
N ALA A 112 14.50 9.51 8.19
CA ALA A 112 15.09 8.30 8.74
C ALA A 112 15.64 8.55 10.14
N GLY A 113 15.66 7.50 10.95
CA GLY A 113 16.17 7.55 12.30
C GLY A 113 15.88 6.28 13.05
N ASN A 114 15.99 6.34 14.37
CA ASN A 114 15.83 5.19 15.24
C ASN A 114 14.91 5.53 16.41
N PHE A 115 14.23 4.50 16.91
CA PHE A 115 13.72 4.47 18.28
C PHE A 115 14.70 3.69 19.14
N GLU A 116 14.80 4.08 20.40
CA GLU A 116 15.59 3.36 21.41
C GLU A 116 14.61 2.80 22.45
N ASP A 117 14.54 1.48 22.57
CA ASP A 117 13.68 0.80 23.58
C ASP A 117 14.45 0.45 24.87
N ARG A 118 15.58 1.13 25.12
CA ARG A 118 16.62 0.82 26.13
C ARG A 118 17.43 -0.46 25.87
N THR A 119 16.92 -1.40 25.10
CA THR A 119 17.57 -2.70 24.82
C THR A 119 17.98 -2.87 23.36
N LYS A 120 17.33 -2.16 22.44
CA LYS A 120 17.49 -2.27 20.99
C LYS A 120 17.41 -0.90 20.33
N VAL A 121 18.05 -0.82 19.15
CA VAL A 121 17.89 0.27 18.20
C VAL A 121 16.92 -0.20 17.12
N LEU A 122 15.81 0.50 16.98
CA LEU A 122 14.70 0.16 16.09
C LEU A 122 14.70 1.15 14.91
N PRO A 123 15.36 0.83 13.79
CA PRO A 123 15.44 1.73 12.65
C PRO A 123 14.08 1.94 11.97
N MET A 124 13.90 3.13 11.44
CA MET A 124 12.72 3.53 10.65
C MET A 124 13.14 4.43 9.49
N VAL A 125 12.55 4.18 8.33
CA VAL A 125 12.69 5.01 7.12
C VAL A 125 11.31 5.29 6.54
N ILE A 126 11.05 6.53 6.17
CA ILE A 126 9.79 7.00 5.59
C ILE A 126 10.09 7.91 4.41
N LYS A 127 9.74 7.48 3.20
CA LYS A 127 10.04 8.17 1.94
C LYS A 127 8.89 8.05 0.95
N GLN A 128 8.90 8.88 -0.09
CA GLN A 128 8.03 8.66 -1.25
C GLN A 128 8.43 7.36 -1.95
N PHE A 129 7.44 6.68 -2.55
CA PHE A 129 7.67 5.42 -3.26
C PHE A 129 8.68 5.60 -4.38
N ASN A 130 9.66 4.70 -4.47
CA ASN A 130 10.59 4.65 -5.58
C ASN A 130 10.80 3.23 -6.11
N PHE A 131 11.61 3.10 -7.16
CA PHE A 131 11.87 1.82 -7.81
C PHE A 131 12.50 0.78 -6.86
N GLN A 132 13.38 1.21 -5.94
CA GLN A 132 13.98 0.30 -4.96
C GLN A 132 12.94 -0.23 -3.98
N ASP A 133 11.93 0.57 -3.61
CA ASP A 133 10.81 0.12 -2.78
C ASP A 133 9.97 -0.94 -3.50
N ALA A 134 9.78 -0.78 -4.82
CA ALA A 134 9.10 -1.79 -5.63
C ALA A 134 9.87 -3.12 -5.63
N GLN A 135 11.19 -3.09 -5.77
CA GLN A 135 12.04 -4.28 -5.71
C GLN A 135 11.93 -4.96 -4.34
N LEU A 136 12.05 -4.20 -3.25
CA LEU A 136 11.87 -4.73 -1.90
C LEU A 136 10.46 -5.28 -1.67
N GLN A 137 9.43 -4.77 -2.36
CA GLN A 137 8.10 -5.35 -2.30
C GLN A 137 7.91 -6.59 -3.18
N GLY A 138 8.96 -7.10 -3.83
CA GLY A 138 8.93 -8.33 -4.62
C GLY A 138 8.67 -8.14 -6.12
N ASN A 139 8.68 -6.90 -6.63
CA ASN A 139 8.38 -6.64 -8.06
C ASN A 139 9.44 -7.21 -9.03
N TRP A 140 10.63 -7.55 -8.54
CA TRP A 140 11.71 -8.20 -9.29
C TRP A 140 11.71 -9.73 -9.19
N PHE A 141 10.81 -10.31 -8.40
CA PHE A 141 10.74 -11.77 -8.30
C PHE A 141 10.19 -12.30 -9.62
N GLU A 142 10.90 -13.28 -10.18
CA GLU A 142 10.42 -14.01 -11.33
C GLU A 142 9.27 -14.95 -10.93
N PRO A 143 8.31 -15.20 -11.82
CA PRO A 143 7.34 -16.28 -11.65
C PRO A 143 8.03 -17.59 -11.28
N SER A 144 7.53 -18.30 -10.26
CA SER A 144 8.14 -19.52 -9.76
C SER A 144 7.13 -20.44 -9.08
N GLU A 145 7.55 -21.67 -8.77
CA GLU A 145 6.73 -22.65 -8.05
C GLU A 145 6.27 -22.15 -6.66
N ILE A 146 7.06 -21.29 -6.00
CA ILE A 146 6.68 -20.66 -4.73
C ILE A 146 5.38 -19.87 -4.91
N GLU A 147 5.25 -19.14 -6.01
CA GLU A 147 4.10 -18.29 -6.29
C GLU A 147 2.85 -19.13 -6.62
N ILE A 148 3.04 -20.28 -7.29
CA ILE A 148 1.97 -21.27 -7.48
C ILE A 148 1.48 -21.81 -6.14
N ASN A 149 2.41 -22.22 -5.27
CA ASN A 149 2.07 -22.77 -3.96
C ASN A 149 1.32 -21.76 -3.08
N ILE A 150 1.64 -20.46 -3.19
CA ILE A 150 0.90 -19.39 -2.50
C ILE A 150 -0.54 -19.30 -3.00
N ILE A 151 -0.77 -19.31 -4.31
CA ILE A 151 -2.13 -19.27 -4.87
C ILE A 151 -2.91 -20.53 -4.48
N GLU A 152 -2.29 -21.72 -4.55
CA GLU A 152 -2.94 -22.98 -4.16
C GLU A 152 -3.28 -23.02 -2.67
N HIS A 153 -2.40 -22.51 -1.81
CA HIS A 153 -2.68 -22.40 -0.38
C HIS A 153 -3.81 -21.39 -0.11
N ALA A 154 -3.86 -20.27 -0.84
CA ALA A 154 -4.96 -19.30 -0.72
C ALA A 154 -6.31 -19.91 -1.13
N VAL A 155 -6.34 -20.76 -2.17
CA VAL A 155 -7.55 -21.53 -2.54
C VAL A 155 -8.01 -22.44 -1.40
N LYS A 156 -7.10 -23.06 -0.65
CA LYS A 156 -7.45 -23.91 0.50
C LYS A 156 -8.01 -23.10 1.67
N LEU A 157 -7.43 -21.93 1.96
CA LEU A 157 -7.93 -21.02 2.99
C LEU A 157 -9.33 -20.47 2.65
N LEU A 158 -9.66 -20.40 1.36
CA LEU A 158 -10.95 -19.95 0.86
C LEU A 158 -11.83 -21.13 0.42
N SER A 159 -11.77 -22.27 1.13
CA SER A 159 -12.39 -23.53 0.68
C SER A 159 -13.92 -23.55 0.71
N SER A 160 -14.55 -22.64 1.47
CA SER A 160 -16.00 -22.60 1.67
C SER A 160 -16.47 -21.18 1.94
N VAL A 161 -17.79 -20.96 1.83
CA VAL A 161 -18.40 -19.66 2.11
C VAL A 161 -18.16 -19.23 3.56
N ASP A 162 -18.18 -20.18 4.50
CA ASP A 162 -17.93 -19.93 5.92
C ASP A 162 -16.46 -19.57 6.21
N ALA A 163 -15.53 -19.98 5.35
CA ALA A 163 -14.11 -19.65 5.44
C ALA A 163 -13.76 -18.32 4.74
N TRP A 164 -14.70 -17.72 4.00
CA TRP A 164 -14.47 -16.50 3.22
C TRP A 164 -15.06 -15.27 3.91
N ASN A 165 -14.19 -14.33 4.29
CA ASN A 165 -14.59 -13.01 4.77
C ASN A 165 -14.82 -12.06 3.59
N LYS A 166 -16.07 -11.64 3.40
CA LYS A 166 -16.47 -10.68 2.35
C LYS A 166 -16.31 -9.21 2.78
N ASP A 167 -15.93 -8.93 4.02
CA ASP A 167 -15.71 -7.57 4.52
C ASP A 167 -14.22 -7.36 4.84
N ASP A 168 -13.43 -7.14 3.79
CA ASP A 168 -11.99 -6.93 3.88
C ASP A 168 -11.66 -5.49 4.29
N ASP A 169 -11.06 -5.33 5.47
CA ASP A 169 -10.54 -4.06 6.00
C ASP A 169 -9.00 -4.00 5.95
N ARG A 170 -8.36 -4.99 5.33
CA ARG A 170 -6.91 -5.24 5.24
C ARG A 170 -6.20 -5.60 6.55
N VAL A 171 -6.95 -5.91 7.61
CA VAL A 171 -6.40 -6.43 8.87
C VAL A 171 -6.55 -7.95 8.86
N CYS A 172 -5.43 -8.65 8.83
CA CYS A 172 -5.41 -10.11 8.74
C CYS A 172 -5.27 -10.71 10.12
N HIS A 173 -6.40 -11.16 10.65
CA HIS A 173 -6.42 -11.94 11.88
C HIS A 173 -5.96 -13.37 11.61
N SER A 174 -5.27 -13.95 12.59
CA SER A 174 -4.99 -15.38 12.58
C SER A 174 -6.29 -16.14 12.85
N ASN A 175 -6.54 -17.21 12.07
CA ASN A 175 -7.72 -18.06 12.08
C ASN A 175 -8.90 -17.50 11.27
N GLU A 176 -9.55 -18.39 10.52
CA GLU A 176 -10.65 -18.14 9.58
C GLU A 176 -11.83 -17.35 10.21
N PRO A 177 -12.61 -16.61 9.41
CA PRO A 177 -12.59 -16.53 7.94
C PRO A 177 -11.56 -15.53 7.35
N TYR A 178 -11.08 -15.81 6.13
CA TYR A 178 -10.10 -14.97 5.40
C TYR A 178 -10.73 -14.20 4.24
N SER A 179 -10.35 -12.94 4.04
CA SER A 179 -10.59 -12.24 2.76
C SER A 179 -9.61 -12.71 1.69
N LEU A 180 -9.83 -12.35 0.42
CA LEU A 180 -8.88 -12.63 -0.66
C LEU A 180 -7.47 -12.07 -0.36
N PHE A 181 -7.37 -10.81 0.10
CA PHE A 181 -6.09 -10.23 0.47
C PHE A 181 -5.44 -11.01 1.63
N CYS A 182 -6.21 -11.32 2.68
CA CYS A 182 -5.66 -12.01 3.85
C CYS A 182 -5.32 -13.48 3.58
N ALA A 183 -6.03 -14.16 2.69
CA ALA A 183 -5.67 -15.49 2.23
C ALA A 183 -4.32 -15.48 1.49
N LEU A 184 -4.08 -14.50 0.61
CA LEU A 184 -2.79 -14.34 -0.07
C LEU A 184 -1.67 -13.93 0.89
N TYR A 185 -1.98 -13.06 1.86
CA TYR A 185 -1.05 -12.64 2.91
C TYR A 185 -0.57 -13.83 3.75
N GLU A 186 -1.52 -14.57 4.34
CA GLU A 186 -1.25 -15.74 5.18
C GLU A 186 -0.53 -16.84 4.38
N SER A 187 -0.95 -17.06 3.13
CA SER A 187 -0.31 -18.05 2.26
C SER A 187 1.14 -17.68 1.93
N SER A 188 1.43 -16.39 1.72
CA SER A 188 2.81 -15.92 1.50
C SER A 188 3.68 -16.19 2.71
N ILE A 189 3.19 -15.88 3.91
CA ILE A 189 3.92 -16.13 5.16
C ILE A 189 4.17 -17.63 5.36
N ARG A 190 3.16 -18.49 5.12
CA ARG A 190 3.30 -19.94 5.32
C ARG A 190 4.23 -20.61 4.32
N VAL A 191 4.24 -20.16 3.07
CA VAL A 191 5.02 -20.78 1.99
C VAL A 191 6.45 -20.23 1.94
N ASP A 192 6.62 -18.93 2.17
CA ASP A 192 7.87 -18.21 1.89
C ASP A 192 8.45 -17.49 3.13
N GLY A 193 7.75 -17.54 4.27
CA GLY A 193 8.17 -16.91 5.52
C GLY A 193 7.86 -15.41 5.61
N GLU A 194 7.51 -14.75 4.50
CA GLU A 194 7.20 -13.32 4.48
C GLU A 194 6.16 -12.93 3.42
N TYR A 195 5.53 -11.78 3.64
CA TYR A 195 4.63 -11.17 2.67
C TYR A 195 5.34 -10.04 1.90
N ARG A 196 5.29 -10.12 0.57
CA ARG A 196 5.84 -9.13 -0.37
C ARG A 196 4.71 -8.63 -1.28
N HIS A 197 4.35 -7.36 -1.16
CA HIS A 197 3.10 -6.83 -1.73
C HIS A 197 3.00 -6.88 -3.27
N LEU A 198 4.14 -6.85 -3.94
CA LEU A 198 4.31 -6.85 -5.39
C LEU A 198 4.90 -8.17 -5.92
N ARG A 199 4.97 -9.23 -5.11
CA ARG A 199 5.39 -10.56 -5.59
C ARG A 199 4.43 -11.10 -6.66
N PRO A 200 4.89 -11.98 -7.57
CA PRO A 200 4.09 -12.48 -8.68
C PRO A 200 2.73 -13.04 -8.26
N ALA A 201 2.61 -13.90 -7.24
CA ALA A 201 1.33 -14.48 -6.85
C ALA A 201 0.25 -13.41 -6.63
N VAL A 202 0.59 -12.34 -5.91
CA VAL A 202 -0.35 -11.25 -5.61
C VAL A 202 -0.58 -10.36 -6.84
N LYS A 203 0.45 -10.13 -7.66
CA LYS A 203 0.36 -9.34 -8.89
C LYS A 203 -0.55 -10.02 -9.93
N PHE A 204 -0.35 -11.30 -10.18
CA PHE A 204 -1.15 -12.07 -11.15
C PHE A 204 -2.62 -12.17 -10.72
N VAL A 205 -2.94 -12.22 -9.42
CA VAL A 205 -4.33 -12.14 -8.95
C VAL A 205 -4.95 -10.77 -9.26
N ARG A 206 -4.21 -9.66 -9.03
CA ARG A 206 -4.70 -8.33 -9.40
C ARG A 206 -4.92 -8.20 -10.90
N GLU A 207 -4.01 -8.74 -11.70
CA GLU A 207 -4.09 -8.71 -13.15
C GLU A 207 -5.28 -9.53 -13.66
N ALA A 208 -5.50 -10.74 -13.13
CA ALA A 208 -6.68 -11.55 -13.44
C ALA A 208 -7.99 -10.82 -13.12
N ILE A 209 -8.07 -10.10 -11.99
CA ILE A 209 -9.23 -9.27 -11.66
C ILE A 209 -9.40 -8.14 -12.68
N LYS A 210 -8.32 -7.42 -13.02
CA LYS A 210 -8.37 -6.31 -13.98
C LYS A 210 -8.71 -6.78 -15.40
N GLU A 211 -8.31 -7.98 -15.77
CA GLU A 211 -8.64 -8.57 -17.06
C GLU A 211 -10.15 -8.89 -17.14
N LYS A 212 -10.69 -9.52 -16.09
CA LYS A 212 -12.12 -9.88 -16.04
C LYS A 212 -13.04 -8.69 -15.74
N TYR A 213 -12.56 -7.70 -14.98
CA TYR A 213 -13.28 -6.51 -14.55
C TYR A 213 -12.47 -5.23 -14.80
N PRO A 214 -12.31 -4.81 -16.07
CA PRO A 214 -11.46 -3.66 -16.42
C PRO A 214 -11.90 -2.36 -15.75
N GLN A 215 -10.96 -1.70 -15.06
CA GLN A 215 -11.14 -0.38 -14.41
C GLN A 215 -12.33 -0.30 -13.43
N LYS A 216 -12.80 -1.44 -12.92
CA LYS A 216 -13.97 -1.47 -12.02
C LYS A 216 -13.63 -1.19 -10.56
N TYR A 217 -12.44 -1.61 -10.14
CA TYR A 217 -12.03 -1.64 -8.74
C TYR A 217 -10.76 -0.79 -8.55
N GLU A 218 -10.83 0.24 -7.71
CA GLU A 218 -9.71 1.14 -7.43
C GLU A 218 -8.66 0.42 -6.56
N HIS A 219 -9.13 -0.21 -5.50
CA HIS A 219 -8.36 -1.05 -4.60
C HIS A 219 -8.55 -2.53 -4.93
N VAL A 220 -8.31 -2.88 -6.20
CA VAL A 220 -8.40 -4.20 -6.86
C VAL A 220 -8.78 -5.39 -5.96
N LEU A 221 -7.89 -5.84 -5.05
CA LEU A 221 -8.15 -7.02 -4.22
C LEU A 221 -9.29 -6.83 -3.22
N VAL A 222 -9.33 -5.67 -2.56
CA VAL A 222 -10.29 -5.36 -1.49
C VAL A 222 -11.66 -5.08 -2.09
N ASP A 223 -11.74 -4.18 -3.07
CA ASP A 223 -13.02 -3.81 -3.65
C ASP A 223 -13.66 -4.99 -4.39
N PHE A 224 -12.86 -5.82 -5.08
CA PHE A 224 -13.34 -7.06 -5.69
C PHE A 224 -13.87 -8.02 -4.63
N ASN A 225 -13.14 -8.23 -3.53
CA ASN A 225 -13.59 -9.11 -2.45
C ASN A 225 -14.92 -8.65 -1.86
N ASN A 226 -15.07 -7.35 -1.64
CA ASN A 226 -16.20 -6.77 -0.92
C ASN A 226 -17.42 -6.49 -1.80
N ALA A 227 -17.27 -6.54 -3.13
CA ALA A 227 -18.34 -6.24 -4.07
C ALA A 227 -19.53 -7.20 -3.94
N GLU A 228 -20.75 -6.65 -3.94
CA GLU A 228 -22.00 -7.39 -3.68
C GLU A 228 -22.19 -8.56 -4.66
N GLU A 229 -21.89 -8.32 -5.94
CA GLU A 229 -22.02 -9.28 -7.03
C GLU A 229 -20.97 -10.40 -7.04
N ILE A 230 -19.89 -10.25 -6.28
CA ILE A 230 -18.81 -11.25 -6.26
C ILE A 230 -19.20 -12.41 -5.34
N THR A 231 -19.01 -13.63 -5.84
CA THR A 231 -19.27 -14.87 -5.12
C THR A 231 -17.97 -15.61 -4.85
N LEU A 232 -17.98 -16.58 -3.94
CA LEU A 232 -16.79 -17.40 -3.69
C LEU A 232 -16.32 -18.11 -4.96
N LYS A 233 -17.26 -18.52 -5.82
CA LYS A 233 -16.94 -19.08 -7.14
C LYS A 233 -16.14 -18.10 -7.99
N GLU A 234 -16.52 -16.82 -8.02
CA GLU A 234 -15.79 -15.78 -8.76
C GLU A 234 -14.39 -15.58 -8.19
N VAL A 235 -14.22 -15.64 -6.87
CA VAL A 235 -12.90 -15.59 -6.22
C VAL A 235 -12.02 -16.77 -6.67
N HIS A 236 -12.56 -18.00 -6.68
CA HIS A 236 -11.83 -19.17 -7.16
C HIS A 236 -11.52 -19.11 -8.67
N ASP A 237 -12.44 -18.61 -9.49
CA ASP A 237 -12.20 -18.44 -10.93
C ASP A 237 -11.03 -17.48 -11.17
N ILE A 238 -10.96 -16.37 -10.42
CA ILE A 238 -9.84 -15.42 -10.45
C ILE A 238 -8.53 -16.06 -10.02
N LEU A 239 -8.51 -16.81 -8.91
CA LEU A 239 -7.31 -17.52 -8.45
C LEU A 239 -6.86 -18.58 -9.49
N GLY A 240 -7.80 -19.23 -10.15
CA GLY A 240 -7.53 -20.16 -11.25
C GLY A 240 -6.93 -19.49 -12.49
N ILE A 241 -7.43 -18.32 -12.90
CA ILE A 241 -6.85 -17.51 -13.98
C ILE A 241 -5.43 -17.09 -13.59
N ALA A 242 -5.26 -16.53 -12.40
CA ALA A 242 -3.95 -16.08 -11.92
C ALA A 242 -2.92 -17.21 -11.92
N LYS A 243 -3.28 -18.40 -11.44
CA LYS A 243 -2.42 -19.59 -11.47
C LYS A 243 -2.02 -19.99 -12.89
N ARG A 244 -2.98 -20.02 -13.83
CA ARG A 244 -2.69 -20.37 -15.24
C ARG A 244 -1.73 -19.37 -15.88
N ASN A 245 -2.01 -18.07 -15.73
CA ASN A 245 -1.17 -17.01 -16.27
C ASN A 245 0.24 -17.06 -15.65
N LEU A 246 0.36 -17.43 -14.38
CA LEU A 246 1.65 -17.60 -13.72
C LEU A 246 2.43 -18.81 -14.27
N LEU A 247 1.77 -19.95 -14.52
CA LEU A 247 2.38 -21.11 -15.17
C LEU A 247 2.84 -20.77 -16.60
N GLU A 248 2.06 -20.00 -17.36
CA GLU A 248 2.43 -19.55 -18.70
C GLU A 248 3.67 -18.66 -18.67
N ALA A 249 3.78 -17.77 -17.68
CA ALA A 249 4.92 -16.87 -17.54
C ALA A 249 6.22 -17.55 -17.04
N MET A 250 6.14 -18.79 -16.56
CA MET A 250 7.30 -19.61 -16.17
C MET A 250 7.94 -20.34 -17.36
N ASN A 251 7.25 -20.43 -18.50
CA ASN A 251 7.70 -21.13 -19.72
C ASN A 251 8.22 -20.17 -20.79
#